data_AF-A0A2S9YP38-F1
#
_entry.id   AF-A0A2S9YP38-F1
#
_cell.length_a   1.000
_cell.length_b   1.000
_cell.length_c   1.000
_cell.angle_alpha   90.00
_cell.angle_beta   90.00
_cell.angle_gamma   90.00
#
_symmetry.space_group_name_H-M   'P 1'
#
loop_
_entity.id
_entity.type
_entity.pdbx_description
1 polymer ?
#
loop_
_entity_poly.entity_id
_entity_poly.type
_entity_poly.pdbx_seq_one_letter_code
_entity_poly.pdbx_strand_id
1 'polypeptide(L)'
;MLPCFAVALLLGCTEQEARLLYELGDPCRSAYKPCLDDDSALSCESNVWVERDCASVCAELGPAYGPAGCDRECVCELLDPSGCTPNEVTCVDESTVAVCDEAQQLQSTPCSDVCADAGLDEVGCLANEDGEQSCWCTSEDTPCEPSSMPTCVDDATIAVCEMGAWVFVECQMVCGGPAVCDPLQQPATCGC
;
A
#
# COMPACT_ATOMS: atom_id res chain seq x y z
N MET A 1 -30.69 45.72 33.67
CA MET A 1 -30.40 44.38 33.11
C MET A 1 -31.09 44.30 31.77
N LEU A 2 -30.38 44.63 30.68
CA LEU A 2 -30.87 44.40 29.31
C LEU A 2 -30.15 43.15 28.78
N PRO A 3 -30.85 42.16 28.23
CA PRO A 3 -30.19 41.07 27.53
C PRO A 3 -29.74 41.56 26.14
N CYS A 4 -28.43 41.50 25.90
CA CYS A 4 -27.87 41.56 24.55
C CYS A 4 -28.29 40.29 23.80
N PHE A 5 -29.14 40.42 22.79
CA PHE A 5 -29.35 39.37 21.81
C PHE A 5 -28.15 39.37 20.86
N ALA A 6 -27.29 38.36 21.00
CA ALA A 6 -26.27 38.05 20.02
C ALA A 6 -26.95 37.45 18.79
N VAL A 7 -27.04 38.22 17.70
CA VAL A 7 -27.42 37.71 16.39
C VAL A 7 -26.20 36.97 15.85
N ALA A 8 -26.25 35.64 15.87
CA ALA A 8 -25.27 34.81 15.19
C ALA A 8 -25.53 34.90 13.68
N LEU A 9 -24.68 35.66 12.98
CA LEU A 9 -24.58 35.64 11.52
C LEU A 9 -24.00 34.27 11.12
N LEU A 10 -24.87 33.34 10.76
CA LEU A 10 -24.50 32.16 9.98
C LEU A 10 -24.18 32.64 8.56
N LEU A 11 -22.94 33.09 8.35
CA LEU A 11 -22.34 33.18 7.02
C LEU A 11 -22.08 31.75 6.55
N GLY A 12 -23.12 31.07 6.08
CA GLY A 12 -22.93 29.94 5.20
C GLY A 12 -22.39 30.48 3.89
N CYS A 13 -21.08 30.33 3.65
CA CYS A 13 -20.53 30.49 2.32
C CYS A 13 -21.17 29.41 1.45
N THR A 14 -22.11 29.81 0.60
CA THR A 14 -22.60 28.93 -0.45
C THR A 14 -21.42 28.62 -1.38
N GLU A 15 -21.15 27.35 -1.65
CA GLU A 15 -20.12 26.87 -2.62
C GLU A 15 -20.21 27.54 -4.01
N GLN A 16 -21.32 28.23 -4.27
CA GLN A 16 -21.57 29.03 -5.45
C GLN A 16 -20.50 30.11 -5.76
N GLU A 17 -19.85 30.71 -4.75
CA GLU A 17 -18.79 31.71 -5.00
C GLU A 17 -17.45 31.09 -5.44
N ALA A 18 -17.18 29.82 -5.09
CA ALA A 18 -15.95 29.14 -5.52
C ALA A 18 -15.96 28.84 -7.03
N ARG A 19 -17.14 28.56 -7.61
CA ARG A 19 -17.30 28.35 -9.06
C ARG A 19 -16.93 29.59 -9.90
N LEU A 20 -16.98 30.80 -9.34
CA LEU A 20 -16.65 32.04 -10.06
C LEU A 20 -15.14 32.36 -10.10
N LEU A 21 -14.30 31.62 -9.39
CA LEU A 21 -12.85 31.87 -9.32
C LEU A 21 -12.01 30.99 -10.24
N TYR A 22 -12.63 30.01 -10.90
CA TYR A 22 -11.95 28.98 -11.68
C TYR A 22 -12.71 28.73 -12.98
N GLU A 23 -12.50 29.58 -13.98
CA GLU A 23 -13.05 29.37 -15.32
C GLU A 23 -12.15 28.43 -16.15
N LEU A 24 -12.75 27.68 -17.06
CA LEU A 24 -12.00 26.83 -17.99
C LEU A 24 -11.07 27.69 -18.87
N GLY A 25 -9.81 27.27 -18.97
CA GLY A 25 -8.77 27.98 -19.69
C GLY A 25 -8.07 29.10 -18.90
N ASP A 26 -8.53 29.41 -17.68
CA ASP A 26 -7.80 30.34 -16.82
C ASP A 26 -6.50 29.72 -16.29
N PRO A 27 -5.47 30.54 -16.02
CA PRO A 27 -4.24 30.04 -15.44
C PRO A 27 -4.49 29.47 -14.04
N CYS A 28 -3.92 28.30 -13.75
CA CYS A 28 -4.02 27.70 -12.43
C CYS A 28 -3.23 28.52 -11.41
N ARG A 29 -3.92 29.29 -10.58
CA ARG A 29 -3.30 30.08 -9.50
C ARG A 29 -3.21 29.32 -8.17
N SER A 30 -3.85 28.16 -8.09
CA SER A 30 -3.84 27.27 -6.93
C SER A 30 -3.77 25.81 -7.39
N ALA A 31 -3.30 24.92 -6.52
CA ALA A 31 -3.37 23.47 -6.73
C ALA A 31 -4.73 22.88 -6.31
N TYR A 32 -5.71 23.73 -6.00
CA TYR A 32 -7.03 23.29 -5.53
C TYR A 32 -7.85 22.83 -6.73
N LYS A 33 -8.30 21.57 -6.75
CA LYS A 33 -9.00 20.94 -7.87
C LYS A 33 -10.52 20.88 -7.63
N PRO A 34 -11.28 21.97 -7.72
CA PRO A 34 -12.70 21.92 -7.38
C PRO A 34 -13.46 20.95 -8.29
N CYS A 35 -14.42 20.25 -7.70
CA CYS A 35 -15.45 19.53 -8.44
C CYS A 35 -16.35 20.54 -9.16
N LEU A 36 -16.60 20.32 -10.45
CA LEU A 36 -17.56 21.11 -11.21
C LEU A 36 -18.97 20.59 -10.94
N ASP A 37 -19.15 19.28 -10.99
CA ASP A 37 -20.34 18.54 -10.60
C ASP A 37 -19.94 17.15 -10.04
N ASP A 38 -20.91 16.24 -9.91
CA ASP A 38 -20.68 14.91 -9.35
C ASP A 38 -19.83 14.02 -10.29
N ASP A 39 -19.78 14.33 -11.59
CA ASP A 39 -19.16 13.50 -12.63
C ASP A 39 -17.91 14.15 -13.25
N SER A 40 -17.57 15.39 -12.88
CA SER A 40 -16.46 16.14 -13.46
C SER A 40 -15.71 17.02 -12.45
N ALA A 41 -14.40 17.11 -12.64
CA ALA A 41 -13.50 17.92 -11.83
C ALA A 41 -12.63 18.85 -12.68
N LEU A 42 -12.16 19.94 -12.08
CA LEU A 42 -11.12 20.77 -12.66
C LEU A 42 -9.74 20.18 -12.36
N SER A 43 -8.99 19.90 -13.43
CA SER A 43 -7.58 19.53 -13.38
C SER A 43 -6.73 20.69 -13.87
N CYS A 44 -5.60 20.94 -13.21
CA CYS A 44 -4.64 21.90 -13.71
C CYS A 44 -3.66 21.19 -14.66
N GLU A 45 -3.79 21.45 -15.96
CA GLU A 45 -2.95 20.84 -16.98
C GLU A 45 -2.27 21.93 -17.80
N SER A 46 -0.95 21.84 -17.98
CA SER A 46 -0.17 22.85 -18.72
C SER A 46 -0.38 24.29 -18.20
N ASN A 47 -0.55 24.45 -16.89
CA ASN A 47 -0.87 25.71 -16.18
C ASN A 47 -2.23 26.34 -16.53
N VAL A 48 -3.17 25.59 -17.11
CA VAL A 48 -4.55 26.06 -17.33
C VAL A 48 -5.56 25.09 -16.71
N TRP A 49 -6.71 25.62 -16.30
CA TRP A 49 -7.83 24.80 -15.82
C TRP A 49 -8.50 24.08 -16.98
N VAL A 50 -8.57 22.75 -16.90
CA VAL A 50 -9.22 21.88 -17.86
C VAL A 50 -10.25 21.03 -17.13
N GLU A 51 -11.41 20.84 -17.75
CA GLU A 51 -12.43 19.92 -17.27
C GLU A 51 -12.01 18.49 -17.58
N ARG A 52 -12.07 17.63 -16.57
CA ARG A 52 -11.87 16.19 -16.71
C ARG A 52 -13.11 15.47 -16.22
N ASP A 53 -13.62 14.61 -17.09
CA ASP A 53 -14.67 13.66 -16.77
C ASP A 53 -14.11 12.58 -15.83
N CYS A 54 -14.79 12.32 -14.71
CA CYS A 54 -14.31 11.41 -13.69
C CYS A 54 -14.27 9.97 -14.15
N ALA A 55 -15.14 9.56 -15.08
CA ALA A 55 -15.03 8.23 -15.68
C ALA A 55 -13.72 8.07 -16.46
N SER A 56 -13.32 9.11 -17.20
CA SER A 56 -12.05 9.15 -17.94
C SER A 56 -10.85 9.17 -17.00
N VAL A 57 -10.90 9.92 -15.89
CA VAL A 57 -9.83 9.93 -14.87
C VAL A 57 -9.68 8.56 -14.22
N CYS A 58 -10.79 7.93 -13.81
CA CYS A 58 -10.72 6.61 -13.18
C CYS A 58 -10.32 5.51 -14.16
N ALA A 59 -10.66 5.63 -15.44
CA ALA A 59 -10.20 4.70 -16.47
C ALA A 59 -8.67 4.71 -16.66
N GLU A 60 -7.97 5.78 -16.28
CA GLU A 60 -6.49 5.82 -16.28
C GLU A 60 -5.88 4.90 -15.21
N LEU A 61 -6.63 4.56 -14.15
CA LEU A 61 -6.23 3.56 -13.15
C LEU A 61 -6.46 2.11 -13.63
N GLY A 62 -7.24 1.94 -14.69
CA GLY A 62 -7.54 0.66 -15.34
C GLY A 62 -9.05 0.34 -15.41
N PRO A 63 -9.42 -0.70 -16.19
CA PRO A 63 -10.82 -1.09 -16.43
C PRO A 63 -11.65 -1.50 -15.20
N ALA A 64 -11.03 -1.86 -14.08
CA ALA A 64 -11.68 -2.24 -12.83
C ALA A 64 -12.12 -1.03 -12.00
N TYR A 65 -11.66 0.18 -12.33
CA TYR A 65 -12.04 1.41 -11.63
C TYR A 65 -13.20 2.12 -12.31
N GLY A 66 -14.08 2.68 -11.49
CA GLY A 66 -15.18 3.54 -11.92
C GLY A 66 -15.32 4.77 -11.04
N PRO A 67 -16.01 5.81 -11.54
CA PRO A 67 -16.26 7.01 -10.75
C PRO A 67 -17.31 6.71 -9.68
N ALA A 68 -16.99 7.07 -8.43
CA ALA A 68 -17.91 7.06 -7.29
C ALA A 68 -18.44 8.46 -6.95
N GLY A 69 -18.00 9.47 -7.69
CA GLY A 69 -18.40 10.86 -7.56
C GLY A 69 -17.19 11.79 -7.57
N CYS A 70 -17.38 13.01 -7.08
CA CYS A 70 -16.32 13.98 -6.91
C CYS A 70 -16.34 14.58 -5.49
N ASP A 71 -15.22 14.45 -4.77
CA ASP A 71 -14.98 15.13 -3.49
C ASP A 71 -13.58 15.75 -3.51
N ARG A 72 -13.51 17.04 -3.88
CA ARG A 72 -12.27 17.80 -4.17
C ARG A 72 -11.39 17.23 -5.29
N GLU A 73 -11.65 16.02 -5.75
CA GLU A 73 -11.14 15.39 -6.95
C GLU A 73 -12.06 14.21 -7.29
N CYS A 74 -11.90 13.66 -8.50
CA CYS A 74 -12.63 12.47 -8.89
C CYS A 74 -12.31 11.31 -7.94
N VAL A 75 -13.33 10.76 -7.31
CA VAL A 75 -13.19 9.60 -6.43
C VAL A 75 -13.35 8.36 -7.28
N CYS A 76 -12.29 7.54 -7.32
CA CYS A 76 -12.27 6.29 -8.07
C CYS A 76 -12.37 5.11 -7.12
N GLU A 77 -13.34 4.24 -7.38
CA GLU A 77 -13.54 3.00 -6.61
C GLU A 77 -13.40 1.80 -7.52
N LEU A 78 -13.00 0.67 -6.93
CA LEU A 78 -13.03 -0.61 -7.62
C LEU A 78 -14.49 -1.04 -7.81
N LEU A 79 -14.91 -1.12 -9.07
CA LEU A 79 -16.21 -1.69 -9.47
C LEU A 79 -16.21 -3.21 -9.33
N ASP A 80 -15.05 -3.82 -9.56
CA ASP A 80 -14.84 -5.25 -9.37
C ASP A 80 -14.06 -5.48 -8.07
N PRO A 81 -14.66 -6.12 -7.05
CA PRO A 81 -13.95 -6.44 -5.80
C PRO A 81 -12.80 -7.42 -5.97
N SER A 82 -12.68 -8.07 -7.15
CA SER A 82 -11.54 -8.91 -7.52
C SER A 82 -10.45 -8.18 -8.30
N GLY A 83 -10.69 -6.92 -8.69
CA GLY A 83 -9.68 -6.08 -9.33
C GLY A 83 -8.61 -5.59 -8.35
N CYS A 84 -7.54 -5.02 -8.91
CA CYS A 84 -6.43 -4.43 -8.15
C CYS A 84 -5.80 -3.25 -8.89
N THR A 85 -4.96 -2.46 -8.22
CA THR A 85 -4.22 -1.37 -8.87
C THR A 85 -3.03 -1.96 -9.65
N PRO A 86 -2.81 -1.65 -10.93
CA PRO A 86 -1.66 -2.20 -11.66
C PRO A 86 -0.33 -1.98 -10.94
N ASN A 87 0.50 -3.03 -10.88
CA ASN A 87 1.77 -3.09 -10.14
C ASN A 87 1.67 -3.04 -8.62
N GLU A 88 0.46 -3.04 -8.06
CA GLU A 88 0.27 -3.24 -6.62
C GLU A 88 0.75 -4.63 -6.23
N VAL A 89 1.48 -4.71 -5.12
CA VAL A 89 2.03 -5.96 -4.57
C VAL A 89 1.39 -6.22 -3.22
N THR A 90 0.93 -7.44 -3.01
CA THR A 90 0.28 -7.85 -1.77
C THR A 90 0.62 -9.29 -1.39
N CYS A 91 0.68 -9.59 -0.10
CA CYS A 91 0.80 -10.95 0.40
C CYS A 91 -0.60 -11.58 0.48
N VAL A 92 -0.79 -12.67 -0.27
CA VAL A 92 -2.05 -13.43 -0.25
C VAL A 92 -2.10 -14.31 1.00
N ASP A 93 -0.94 -14.86 1.38
CA ASP A 93 -0.68 -15.60 2.60
C ASP A 93 0.79 -15.41 3.02
N GLU A 94 1.23 -16.13 4.06
CA GLU A 94 2.59 -16.03 4.62
C GLU A 94 3.71 -16.48 3.67
N SER A 95 3.37 -17.15 2.56
CA SER A 95 4.32 -17.76 1.61
C SER A 95 4.08 -17.38 0.14
N THR A 96 3.09 -16.53 -0.12
CA THR A 96 2.65 -16.20 -1.48
C THR A 96 2.49 -14.71 -1.65
N VAL A 97 3.23 -14.14 -2.60
CA VAL A 97 3.05 -12.77 -3.06
C VAL A 97 2.15 -12.75 -4.29
N ALA A 98 1.34 -11.72 -4.44
CA ALA A 98 0.61 -11.43 -5.67
C ALA A 98 0.96 -10.04 -6.18
N VAL A 99 1.15 -9.95 -7.49
CA VAL A 99 1.36 -8.69 -8.21
C VAL A 99 0.18 -8.47 -9.14
N CYS A 100 -0.39 -7.28 -9.09
CA CYS A 100 -1.46 -6.89 -9.99
C CYS A 100 -0.92 -6.63 -11.40
N ASP A 101 -1.43 -7.36 -12.39
CA ASP A 101 -1.03 -7.17 -13.78
C ASP A 101 -1.75 -5.99 -14.48
N GLU A 102 -1.41 -5.72 -15.74
CA GLU A 102 -2.05 -4.67 -16.54
C GLU A 102 -3.53 -4.96 -16.86
N ALA A 103 -3.95 -6.22 -16.74
CA ALA A 103 -5.36 -6.62 -16.85
C ALA A 103 -6.11 -6.49 -15.51
N GLN A 104 -5.44 -5.98 -14.47
CA GLN A 104 -5.92 -5.82 -13.11
C GLN A 104 -6.35 -7.11 -12.45
N GLN A 105 -5.59 -8.17 -12.74
CA GLN A 105 -5.73 -9.46 -12.08
C GLN A 105 -4.50 -9.69 -11.19
N LEU A 106 -4.76 -10.17 -9.98
CA LEU A 106 -3.70 -10.59 -9.07
C LEU A 106 -3.06 -11.88 -9.60
N GLN A 107 -1.80 -11.80 -9.97
CA GLN A 107 -0.98 -12.94 -10.34
C GLN A 107 -0.19 -13.38 -9.12
N SER A 108 -0.53 -14.54 -8.57
CA SER A 108 0.12 -15.10 -7.39
C SER A 108 1.35 -15.92 -7.76
N THR A 109 2.44 -15.73 -7.03
CA THR A 109 3.69 -16.46 -7.16
C THR A 109 4.16 -16.89 -5.76
N PRO A 110 4.48 -18.18 -5.54
CA PRO A 110 5.09 -18.63 -4.30
C PRO A 110 6.42 -17.91 -4.05
N CYS A 111 6.68 -17.50 -2.82
CA CYS A 111 7.93 -16.84 -2.47
C CYS A 111 9.12 -17.78 -2.64
N SER A 112 8.95 -19.09 -2.51
CA SER A 112 9.96 -20.10 -2.84
C SER A 112 10.49 -19.95 -4.26
N ASP A 113 9.61 -19.68 -5.23
CA ASP A 113 9.99 -19.54 -6.64
C ASP A 113 10.71 -18.20 -6.86
N VAL A 114 10.22 -17.12 -6.22
CA VAL A 114 10.85 -15.79 -6.26
C VAL A 114 12.26 -15.81 -5.66
N CYS A 115 12.43 -16.47 -4.52
CA CYS A 115 13.71 -16.57 -3.82
C CYS A 115 14.68 -17.53 -4.51
N ALA A 116 14.17 -18.63 -5.09
CA ALA A 116 14.99 -19.57 -5.86
C ALA A 116 15.63 -18.93 -7.09
N ASP A 117 14.95 -17.98 -7.76
CA ASP A 117 15.51 -17.21 -8.87
C ASP A 117 16.74 -16.38 -8.45
N ALA A 118 16.80 -15.96 -7.18
CA ALA A 118 17.95 -15.29 -6.57
C ALA A 118 18.97 -16.24 -5.94
N GLY A 119 18.71 -17.55 -5.93
CA GLY A 119 19.51 -18.55 -5.23
C GLY A 119 19.46 -18.42 -3.70
N LEU A 120 18.36 -17.89 -3.17
CA LEU A 120 18.10 -17.66 -1.75
C LEU A 120 16.96 -18.56 -1.26
N ASP A 121 16.90 -18.78 0.05
CA ASP A 121 15.81 -19.48 0.70
C ASP A 121 14.68 -18.49 1.05
N GLU A 122 13.45 -18.99 1.03
CA GLU A 122 12.27 -18.22 1.43
C GLU A 122 12.25 -18.03 2.95
N VAL A 123 11.94 -16.81 3.38
CA VAL A 123 11.49 -16.52 4.76
C VAL A 123 9.97 -16.40 4.82
N GLY A 124 9.39 -15.81 3.77
CA GLY A 124 7.94 -15.63 3.62
C GLY A 124 7.60 -14.31 2.93
N CYS A 125 6.31 -14.01 2.84
CA CYS A 125 5.80 -12.74 2.33
C CYS A 125 5.52 -11.77 3.49
N LEU A 126 6.23 -10.63 3.54
CA LEU A 126 6.14 -9.66 4.64
C LEU A 126 6.15 -8.22 4.10
N ALA A 127 5.55 -7.31 4.87
CA ALA A 127 5.66 -5.87 4.61
C ALA A 127 7.00 -5.31 5.12
N ASN A 128 7.64 -4.44 4.33
CA ASN A 128 8.80 -3.67 4.75
C ASN A 128 8.40 -2.50 5.69
N GLU A 129 9.38 -1.70 6.12
CA GLU A 129 9.15 -0.55 7.01
C GLU A 129 8.21 0.52 6.42
N ASP A 130 8.13 0.59 5.08
CA ASP A 130 7.25 1.50 4.34
C ASP A 130 5.86 0.88 4.07
N GLY A 131 5.61 -0.35 4.54
CA GLY A 131 4.36 -1.08 4.34
C GLY A 131 4.25 -1.77 2.98
N GLU A 132 5.30 -1.75 2.15
CA GLU A 132 5.33 -2.46 0.87
C GLU A 132 5.53 -3.95 1.10
N GLN A 133 4.62 -4.75 0.55
CA GLN A 133 4.61 -6.20 0.70
C GLN A 133 5.52 -6.84 -0.34
N SER A 134 6.37 -7.79 0.06
CA SER A 134 7.26 -8.50 -0.85
C SER A 134 7.68 -9.87 -0.28
N CYS A 135 8.22 -10.73 -1.14
CA CYS A 135 8.88 -11.95 -0.69
C CYS A 135 10.22 -11.59 -0.05
N TRP A 136 10.38 -12.01 1.21
CA TRP A 136 11.63 -11.93 1.92
C TRP A 136 12.42 -13.21 1.67
N CYS A 137 13.59 -13.00 1.08
CA CYS A 137 14.51 -14.06 0.71
C CYS A 137 15.79 -13.87 1.52
N THR A 138 16.29 -14.94 2.11
CA THR A 138 17.58 -14.92 2.79
C THR A 138 18.29 -16.25 2.59
N SER A 139 19.60 -16.24 2.76
CA SER A 139 20.42 -17.44 2.83
C SER A 139 21.46 -17.21 3.91
N GLU A 140 22.09 -18.28 4.37
CA GLU A 140 23.29 -18.15 5.20
C GLU A 140 24.29 -17.19 4.53
N ASP A 141 24.91 -16.31 5.32
CA ASP A 141 25.82 -15.24 4.87
C ASP A 141 25.18 -14.03 4.16
N THR A 142 23.85 -13.96 4.02
CA THR A 142 23.18 -12.77 3.47
C THR A 142 23.33 -11.58 4.42
N PRO A 143 23.69 -10.36 3.95
CA PRO A 143 23.86 -9.20 4.83
C PRO A 143 22.59 -8.86 5.62
N CYS A 144 22.76 -8.53 6.89
CA CYS A 144 21.68 -8.13 7.79
C CYS A 144 22.10 -6.97 8.69
N GLU A 145 21.13 -6.23 9.21
CA GLU A 145 21.38 -5.16 10.16
C GLU A 145 21.36 -5.70 11.61
N PRO A 146 22.13 -5.11 12.54
CA PRO A 146 22.08 -5.51 13.94
C PRO A 146 20.70 -5.35 14.60
N SER A 147 19.81 -4.55 14.00
CA SER A 147 18.41 -4.37 14.39
C SER A 147 17.47 -5.41 13.80
N SER A 148 17.93 -6.24 12.84
CA SER A 148 17.10 -7.27 12.21
C SER A 148 16.69 -8.31 13.26
N MET A 149 15.37 -8.52 13.37
CA MET A 149 14.80 -9.46 14.33
C MET A 149 14.96 -10.90 13.86
N PRO A 150 15.26 -11.85 14.75
CA PRO A 150 15.19 -13.27 14.43
C PRO A 150 13.86 -13.65 13.80
N THR A 151 13.93 -14.45 12.75
CA THR A 151 12.76 -14.92 11.97
C THR A 151 12.87 -16.42 11.73
N CYS A 152 11.73 -17.10 11.68
CA CYS A 152 11.72 -18.50 11.26
C CYS A 152 11.99 -18.57 9.76
N VAL A 153 12.88 -19.47 9.35
CA VAL A 153 13.09 -19.84 7.94
C VAL A 153 12.13 -20.96 7.57
N ASP A 154 11.98 -21.92 8.49
CA ASP A 154 11.02 -23.02 8.41
C ASP A 154 10.61 -23.44 9.85
N ASP A 155 9.81 -24.50 9.96
CA ASP A 155 9.34 -25.03 11.24
C ASP A 155 10.48 -25.50 12.16
N ALA A 156 11.70 -25.71 11.68
CA ALA A 156 12.82 -26.27 12.42
C ALA A 156 14.04 -25.32 12.54
N THR A 157 14.05 -24.22 11.80
CA THR A 157 15.23 -23.37 11.60
C THR A 157 14.91 -21.90 11.87
N ILE A 158 15.75 -21.24 12.68
CA ILE A 158 15.68 -19.81 12.93
C ILE A 158 16.86 -19.09 12.27
N ALA A 159 16.59 -18.00 11.56
CA ALA A 159 17.61 -17.09 11.05
C ALA A 159 17.88 -15.99 12.09
N VAL A 160 19.15 -15.81 12.44
CA VAL A 160 19.62 -14.79 13.39
C VAL A 160 20.69 -13.93 12.74
N CYS A 161 20.62 -12.62 12.92
CA CYS A 161 21.65 -11.72 12.41
C CYS A 161 22.89 -11.76 13.33
N GLU A 162 23.96 -12.41 12.88
CA GLU A 162 25.23 -12.46 13.60
C GLU A 162 26.33 -11.76 12.79
N MET A 163 27.03 -10.81 13.41
CA MET A 163 28.15 -10.09 12.79
C MET A 163 27.81 -9.41 11.45
N GLY A 164 26.54 -9.04 11.24
CA GLY A 164 26.07 -8.39 10.01
C GLY A 164 25.75 -9.36 8.87
N ALA A 165 25.64 -10.65 9.15
CA ALA A 165 25.16 -11.66 8.22
C ALA A 165 24.12 -12.59 8.87
N TRP A 166 23.15 -13.06 8.09
CA TRP A 166 22.17 -14.04 8.53
C TRP A 166 22.85 -15.39 8.74
N VAL A 167 22.67 -15.95 9.93
CA VAL A 167 23.13 -17.29 10.31
C VAL A 167 21.92 -18.14 10.62
N PHE A 168 21.86 -19.34 10.03
CA PHE A 168 20.73 -20.24 10.20
C PHE A 168 21.05 -21.25 11.29
N VAL A 169 20.19 -21.35 12.28
CA VAL A 169 20.40 -22.21 13.44
C VAL A 169 19.22 -23.16 13.56
N GLU A 170 19.49 -24.47 13.53
CA GLU A 170 18.43 -25.45 13.78
C GLU A 170 17.98 -25.37 15.24
N CYS A 171 16.68 -25.27 15.46
CA CYS A 171 16.09 -25.17 16.80
C CYS A 171 16.42 -26.36 17.69
N GLN A 172 16.65 -27.54 17.11
CA GLN A 172 17.10 -28.69 17.88
C GLN A 172 18.48 -28.52 18.52
N MET A 173 19.37 -27.75 17.88
CA MET A 173 20.69 -27.43 18.46
C MET A 173 20.55 -26.44 19.61
N VAL A 174 19.63 -25.48 19.49
CA VAL A 174 19.32 -24.49 20.54
C VAL A 174 18.72 -25.17 21.78
N CYS A 175 17.73 -26.04 21.57
CA CYS A 175 16.98 -26.70 22.64
C CYS A 175 17.63 -28.00 23.16
N GLY A 176 18.58 -28.59 22.42
CA GLY A 176 19.17 -29.89 22.74
C GLY A 176 18.21 -31.08 22.57
N GLY A 177 17.19 -30.95 21.73
CA GLY A 177 16.12 -31.93 21.52
C GLY A 177 15.11 -31.46 20.46
N PRO A 178 14.02 -32.21 20.21
CA PRO A 178 12.99 -31.80 19.27
C PRO A 178 12.44 -30.42 19.62
N ALA A 179 12.49 -29.49 18.67
CA ALA A 179 12.07 -28.12 18.84
C ALA A 179 11.53 -27.58 17.51
N VAL A 180 10.66 -26.58 17.61
CA VAL A 180 9.99 -25.95 16.48
C VAL A 180 10.24 -24.45 16.55
N CYS A 181 10.47 -23.80 15.42
CA CYS A 181 10.51 -22.35 15.38
C CYS A 181 9.10 -21.77 15.55
N ASP A 182 8.90 -20.89 16.54
CA ASP A 182 7.62 -20.24 16.80
C ASP A 182 7.63 -18.82 16.17
N PRO A 183 6.94 -18.61 15.03
CA PRO A 183 6.86 -17.31 14.36
C PRO A 183 5.89 -16.34 15.08
N LEU A 184 5.09 -16.82 16.04
CA LEU A 184 4.13 -15.99 16.78
C LEU A 184 4.78 -15.24 17.94
N GLN A 185 6.00 -15.60 18.33
CA GLN A 185 6.82 -14.81 19.24
C GLN A 185 7.50 -13.68 18.46
N GLN A 186 7.57 -12.48 19.06
CA GLN A 186 8.31 -11.35 18.49
C GLN A 186 9.42 -10.91 19.45
N PRO A 187 10.71 -11.18 19.15
CA PRO A 187 11.20 -11.88 17.95
C PRO A 187 10.89 -13.38 17.95
N ALA A 188 10.99 -14.02 16.77
CA ALA A 188 10.79 -15.45 16.65
C ALA A 188 11.75 -16.21 17.57
N THR A 189 11.33 -17.36 18.10
CA THR A 189 12.17 -18.16 19.00
C THR A 189 11.98 -19.65 18.76
N CYS A 190 12.99 -20.44 19.10
CA CYS A 190 12.85 -21.90 19.15
C CYS A 190 12.06 -22.32 20.38
N GLY A 191 10.89 -22.91 20.14
CA GLY A 191 10.06 -23.54 21.16
C GLY A 191 10.60 -24.91 21.53
N CYS A 192 11.12 -25.00 22.75
CA CYS A 192 11.33 -26.25 23.48
C CYS A 192 10.10 -26.49 24.39
#